data_AF-A0A1G6UFX8-F1
#
_entry.id   AF-A0A1G6UFX8-F1
#
_cell.length_a   1.000
_cell.length_b   1.000
_cell.length_c   1.000
_cell.angle_alpha   90.00
_cell.angle_beta   90.00
_cell.angle_gamma   90.00
#
_symmetry.space_group_name_H-M   'P 1'
#
loop_
_entity.id
_entity.type
_entity.pdbx_description
1 polymer ?
#
loop_
_entity_poly.entity_id
_entity_poly.type
_entity_poly.pdbx_seq_one_letter_code
_entity_poly.pdbx_strand_id
1 'polypeptide(L)' 'MLTCKELVAHSSDYLDGQMTLRQRLAVRAHLAMCGNCRRFIRQMKLTQAVIRQMPDEELPELDALAERLAQNRRNQG' A
#
# COMPACT_ATOMS: atom_id res chain seq x y z
N MET A 1 6.73 -14.79 -18.10
CA MET A 1 5.71 -15.04 -17.06
C MET A 1 6.15 -14.30 -15.81
N LEU A 2 5.24 -13.60 -15.13
CA LEU A 2 5.56 -12.98 -13.84
C LEU A 2 5.92 -14.09 -12.84
N THR A 3 7.06 -13.98 -12.16
CA THR A 3 7.47 -14.92 -11.12
C THR A 3 6.83 -14.57 -9.78
N CYS A 4 6.80 -15.53 -8.83
CA CYS A 4 6.32 -15.25 -7.48
C CYS A 4 7.12 -14.13 -6.80
N LYS A 5 8.44 -14.10 -7.02
CA LYS A 5 9.34 -13.08 -6.45
C LYS A 5 9.00 -11.68 -6.97
N GLU A 6 8.79 -11.54 -8.28
CA GLU A 6 8.38 -10.28 -8.90
C GLU A 6 6.98 -9.84 -8.43
N LEU A 7 6.03 -10.77 -8.30
CA LEU A 7 4.71 -10.46 -7.76
C LEU A 7 4.77 -9.91 -6.34
N VAL A 8 5.57 -10.53 -5.47
CA VAL A 8 5.75 -10.07 -4.09
C VAL A 8 6.42 -8.69 -4.06
N ALA A 9 7.47 -8.49 -4.86
CA ALA A 9 8.17 -7.20 -4.96
C ALA A 9 7.25 -6.06 -5.42
N HIS A 10 6.31 -6.34 -6.33
CA HIS A 10 5.35 -5.37 -6.87
C HIS A 10 3.97 -5.44 -6.22
N SER A 11 3.84 -6.11 -5.06
CA SER A 11 2.55 -6.36 -4.44
C SER A 11 1.90 -5.08 -3.91
N SER A 12 2.68 -4.13 -3.40
CA SER A 12 2.20 -2.82 -2.97
C SER A 12 1.57 -2.05 -4.14
N ASP A 13 2.32 -1.85 -5.25
CA ASP A 13 1.81 -1.17 -6.45
C ASP A 13 0.51 -1.80 -6.98
N TYR A 14 0.42 -3.14 -6.91
CA TYR A 14 -0.78 -3.87 -7.30
C TYR A 14 -1.96 -3.61 -6.37
N LEU A 15 -1.74 -3.60 -5.04
CA LEU A 15 -2.76 -3.37 -4.03
C LEU A 15 -3.24 -1.91 -4.01
N ASP A 16 -2.33 -0.97 -4.24
CA ASP A 16 -2.58 0.48 -4.28
C ASP A 16 -3.11 0.95 -5.65
N GLY A 17 -3.19 0.05 -6.63
CA GLY A 17 -3.76 0.33 -7.94
C GLY A 17 -2.86 1.15 -8.88
N GLN A 18 -1.58 1.31 -8.53
CA GLN A 18 -0.59 2.13 -9.25
C GLN A 18 0.01 1.45 -10.49
N MET A 19 -0.39 0.21 -10.77
CA MET A 19 0.06 -0.52 -11.96
C MET A 19 -0.66 -0.12 -13.25
N THR A 20 0.08 -0.13 -14.36
CA THR A 20 -0.45 -0.06 -15.72
C THR A 20 -1.40 -1.23 -16.02
N LEU A 21 -2.27 -1.09 -17.03
CA LEU A 21 -3.21 -2.15 -17.44
C LEU A 21 -2.50 -3.46 -17.80
N ARG A 22 -1.36 -3.38 -18.49
CA ARG A 22 -0.56 -4.53 -18.90
C ARG A 22 0.01 -5.29 -17.68
N GLN A 23 0.56 -4.55 -16.72
CA GLN A 23 1.07 -5.13 -15.47
C GLN A 23 -0.04 -5.80 -14.67
N ARG A 24 -1.21 -5.14 -14.57
CA ARG A 24 -2.39 -5.69 -13.90
C ARG A 24 -2.84 -7.01 -14.51
N LEU A 25 -2.84 -7.11 -15.85
CA LEU A 25 -3.18 -8.35 -16.54
C LEU A 25 -2.16 -9.48 -16.26
N ALA A 26 -0.87 -9.17 -16.24
CA ALA A 26 0.18 -10.13 -15.91
C ALA A 26 0.03 -10.68 -14.47
N VAL A 27 -0.27 -9.82 -13.50
CA VAL A 27 -0.55 -10.23 -12.12
C VAL A 27 -1.81 -11.10 -12.06
N ARG A 28 -2.91 -10.72 -12.73
CA ARG A 28 -4.15 -11.53 -12.77
C ARG A 28 -3.91 -12.92 -13.35
N ALA A 29 -3.13 -13.01 -14.44
CA ALA A 29 -2.75 -14.29 -15.03
C ALA A 29 -1.94 -15.15 -14.04
N HIS A 30 -0.97 -14.56 -13.34
CA HIS A 30 -0.20 -15.27 -12.32
C HIS A 30 -1.08 -15.77 -11.16
N LEU A 31 -1.98 -14.92 -10.64
CA LEU A 31 -2.88 -15.30 -9.55
C LEU A 31 -3.89 -16.40 -9.95
N ALA A 32 -4.20 -16.52 -11.24
CA ALA A 32 -5.02 -17.60 -11.76
C ALA A 32 -4.32 -18.97 -11.62
N MET A 33 -3.00 -19.02 -11.83
CA MET A 33 -2.21 -20.27 -11.83
C MET A 33 -1.50 -20.57 -10.50
N CYS A 34 -1.24 -19.58 -9.65
CA CYS A 34 -0.47 -19.76 -8.40
C CYS A 34 -1.32 -19.55 -7.15
N GLY A 35 -1.62 -20.65 -6.44
CA GLY A 35 -2.39 -20.62 -5.18
C GLY A 35 -1.68 -19.89 -4.03
N ASN A 36 -0.34 -19.99 -3.95
CA ASN A 36 0.46 -19.35 -2.90
C ASN A 36 0.38 -17.82 -3.00
N CYS A 37 0.57 -17.28 -4.20
CA CYS A 37 0.47 -15.84 -4.45
C CYS A 37 -0.97 -15.33 -4.24
N ARG A 38 -1.98 -16.15 -4.56
CA ARG A 38 -3.38 -15.83 -4.25
C ARG A 38 -3.64 -15.73 -2.75
N ARG A 39 -3.10 -16.66 -1.96
CA ARG A 39 -3.18 -16.61 -0.49
C ARG A 39 -2.46 -15.38 0.07
N PHE A 40 -1.26 -15.09 -0.42
CA PHE A 40 -0.48 -13.92 -0.04
C PHE A 40 -1.24 -12.60 -0.27
N ILE A 41 -1.75 -12.38 -1.49
CA ILE A 41 -2.55 -11.18 -1.80
C ILE A 41 -3.81 -11.08 -0.95
N ARG A 42 -4.49 -12.20 -0.69
CA ARG A 42 -5.67 -12.23 0.18
C ARG A 42 -5.32 -11.79 1.61
N GLN A 43 -4.21 -12.28 2.16
CA GLN A 43 -3.75 -11.90 3.48
C GLN A 43 -3.42 -10.41 3.54
N MET A 44 -2.70 -9.87 2.55
CA MET A 44 -2.39 -8.44 2.51
C MET A 44 -3.65 -7.57 2.46
N LYS A 45 -4.65 -7.96 1.66
CA LYS A 45 -5.95 -7.26 1.63
C LYS A 45 -6.68 -7.31 2.97
N LEU A 46 -6.61 -8.43 3.68
CA LEU A 46 -7.17 -8.56 5.01
C LEU A 46 -6.46 -7.62 5.99
N THR A 47 -5.13 -7.58 5.98
CA THR A 47 -4.34 -6.66 6.81
C THR A 47 -4.72 -5.21 6.55
N GLN A 48 -4.83 -4.79 5.28
CA GLN A 48 -5.30 -3.44 4.93
C GLN A 48 -6.71 -3.16 5.44
N ALA A 49 -7.63 -4.12 5.31
CA ALA A 49 -9.00 -3.96 5.78
C ALA A 49 -9.07 -3.80 7.31
N VAL A 50 -8.25 -4.54 8.06
CA VAL A 50 -8.17 -4.41 9.52
C VAL A 50 -7.60 -3.05 9.92
N ILE A 51 -6.49 -2.62 9.31
CA ILE A 51 -5.87 -1.32 9.61
C ILE A 51 -6.86 -0.17 9.33
N ARG A 52 -7.60 -0.23 8.21
CA ARG A 52 -8.60 0.79 7.86
C ARG A 52 -9.80 0.87 8.81
N GLN A 53 -10.02 -0.16 9.63
CA GLN A 53 -11.09 -0.18 10.63
C GLN A 53 -10.60 0.28 12.00
N MET A 54 -9.29 0.48 12.19
CA MET A 54 -8.78 1.03 13.43
C MET A 54 -9.29 2.47 13.57
N PRO A 55 -9.72 2.87 14.77
CA PRO A 55 -10.11 4.26 15.01
C PRO A 55 -8.91 5.15 14.74
N ASP A 56 -9.15 6.28 14.07
CA ASP A 56 -8.16 7.35 14.04
C ASP A 56 -7.95 7.82 15.48
N GLU A 57 -6.72 7.70 15.97
CA GLU A 57 -6.37 8.19 17.28
C GLU A 57 -6.28 9.72 17.22
N GLU A 58 -7.10 10.40 18.02
CA GLU A 58 -6.98 11.84 18.19
C GLU A 58 -5.61 12.14 18.77
N LEU A 59 -4.73 12.73 17.94
CA LEU A 59 -3.42 13.21 18.35
C LEU A 59 -3.59 14.69 18.77
N PRO A 60 -3.68 15.01 20.08
CA PRO A 60 -4.11 16.33 20.54
C PRO A 60 -3.19 17.47 20.09
N GLU A 61 -1.93 17.14 19.78
CA GLU A 61 -0.90 18.11 19.35
C GLU A 61 -0.62 18.06 17.84
N LEU A 62 -1.45 17.36 17.05
CA LEU A 62 -1.18 17.18 15.61
C LEU A 62 -1.16 18.51 14.84
N ASP A 63 -2.13 19.38 15.09
CA ASP A 63 -2.22 20.68 14.44
C ASP A 63 -1.08 21.60 14.87
N ALA A 64 -0.78 21.65 16.17
CA ALA A 64 0.34 22.42 16.71
C ALA A 64 1.68 21.95 16.15
N LEU A 65 1.88 20.64 16.00
CA LEU A 65 3.06 20.07 15.35
C LEU A 65 3.13 20.44 13.87
N ALA A 66 2.01 20.33 13.14
CA ALA A 66 1.93 20.68 11.73
C ALA A 66 2.29 22.16 11.48
N GLU A 67 1.78 23.06 12.32
CA GLU A 67 2.13 24.49 12.27
C GLU A 67 3.61 24.74 12.51
N ARG A 68 4.21 24.10 13.53
CA ARG A 68 5.64 24.21 13.82
C ARG A 68 6.51 23.71 12.66
N LEU A 69 6.13 22.59 12.04
CA LEU A 69 6.83 22.06 10.85
C LEU A 69 6.74 23.03 9.66
N ALA A 70 5.57 23.63 9.44
CA ALA A 70 5.36 24.62 8.38
C ALA A 70 6.13 25.93 8.61
N GLN A 71 6.30 26.36 9.87
CA GLN A 71 7.11 27.53 10.23
C GLN A 71 8.60 27.25 10.05
N ASN A 72 9.10 26.09 10.50
CA ASN A 72 10.49 25.69 10.29
C ASN A 72 10.87 25.67 8.81
N ARG A 73 9.98 25.17 7.94
CA ARG A 73 10.24 25.18 6.49
C ARG A 73 10.30 26.59 5.90
N ARG A 74 9.52 27.54 6.44
CA ARG A 74 9.54 28.96 6.03
C ARG A 74 10.79 29.70 6.50
N ASN A 75 11.32 29.34 7.67
CA ASN A 75 12.51 29.97 8.25
C ASN A 75 13.84 29.42 7.68
N GLN A 76 13.79 28.27 7.00
CA GLN A 76 14.96 27.63 6.37
C GLN A 76 15.13 27.98 4.88
N GLY A 77 14.23 28.79 4.31
CA GLY A 77 14.35 29.36 2.96
C GLY A 77 14.62 30.85 3.03
#